data_AF-A0AAD0N195-F1
#
_entry.id   AF-A0AAD0N195-F1
#
_cell.length_a   1.000
_cell.length_b   1.000
_cell.length_c   1.000
_cell.angle_alpha   90.00
_cell.angle_beta   90.00
_cell.angle_gamma   90.00
#
_symmetry.space_group_name_H-M   'P 1'
#
loop_
_entity.id
_entity.type
_entity.pdbx_description
1 polymer ?
#
loop_
_entity_poly.entity_id
_entity_poly.type
_entity_poly.pdbx_seq_one_letter_code
_entity_poly.pdbx_strand_id
1 'polypeptide(L)'
;MFSDSLYSLVYTVLALVGYLAYFVGLLIRQKTIYNYTLKTDGATVEYYLHYPDFASSFFKGIAIFVMLVFGFVAILTGSLLFLIGPVAMAFIAAIKLLNWENPVHHRQTAPWQLHEFVTVDYKRLMVIIHCDDITTGFAARFPSKALMDKYLAFLREVLPAKVEYIEKATHWYQG
;
A
#
# COMPACT_ATOMS: atom_id res chain seq x y z
N MET A 1 -5.95 8.98 48.22
CA MET A 1 -7.32 9.04 47.65
C MET A 1 -7.38 9.76 46.30
N PHE A 2 -6.66 10.87 46.08
CA PHE A 2 -6.57 11.51 44.75
C PHE A 2 -5.71 10.75 43.73
N SER A 3 -4.69 10.00 44.16
CA SER A 3 -3.81 9.23 43.28
C SER A 3 -4.55 8.13 42.50
N ASP A 4 -5.37 7.32 43.18
CA ASP A 4 -6.01 6.14 42.59
C ASP A 4 -7.06 6.52 41.54
N SER A 5 -7.77 7.64 41.76
CA SER A 5 -8.68 8.24 40.78
C SER A 5 -7.94 8.72 39.52
N LEU A 6 -6.78 9.35 39.70
CA LEU A 6 -5.98 9.91 38.60
C LEU A 6 -5.33 8.79 37.78
N TYR A 7 -4.81 7.75 38.42
CA TYR A 7 -4.32 6.55 37.72
C TYR A 7 -5.44 5.84 36.96
N SER A 8 -6.60 5.63 37.57
CA SER A 8 -7.77 5.03 36.91
C SER A 8 -8.22 5.83 35.67
N LEU A 9 -8.21 7.16 35.77
CA LEU A 9 -8.53 8.07 34.67
C LEU A 9 -7.49 7.96 33.53
N VAL A 10 -6.20 7.92 33.87
CA VAL A 10 -5.13 7.73 32.87
C VAL A 10 -5.27 6.38 32.16
N TYR A 11 -5.53 5.30 32.89
CA TYR A 11 -5.73 3.97 32.30
C TYR A 11 -6.94 3.92 31.37
N THR A 12 -8.05 4.53 31.77
CA THR A 12 -9.26 4.58 30.94
C THR A 12 -9.04 5.40 29.66
N VAL A 13 -8.34 6.54 29.74
CA VAL A 13 -7.98 7.34 28.56
C VAL A 13 -7.06 6.55 27.61
N LEU A 14 -6.02 5.90 28.13
CA LEU A 14 -5.11 5.09 27.32
C LEU A 14 -5.84 3.92 26.64
N ALA A 15 -6.74 3.25 27.35
CA ALA A 15 -7.56 2.18 26.79
C ALA A 15 -8.48 2.68 25.67
N LEU A 16 -9.09 3.85 25.85
CA LEU A 16 -9.96 4.49 24.84
C LEU A 16 -9.18 4.89 23.59
N VAL A 17 -7.98 5.47 23.77
CA VAL A 17 -7.08 5.79 22.65
C VAL A 17 -6.66 4.53 21.90
N GLY A 18 -6.28 3.47 22.62
CA GLY A 18 -5.92 2.18 22.01
C GLY A 18 -7.08 1.56 21.22
N TYR A 19 -8.29 1.61 21.79
CA TYR A 19 -9.50 1.14 21.11
C TYR A 19 -9.79 1.94 19.85
N LEU A 20 -9.78 3.27 19.92
CA LEU A 20 -10.00 4.12 18.74
C LEU A 20 -8.93 3.88 17.67
N ALA A 21 -7.66 3.74 18.05
CA ALA A 21 -6.58 3.43 17.11
C ALA A 21 -6.80 2.08 16.40
N TYR A 22 -7.29 1.07 17.13
CA TYR A 22 -7.63 -0.23 16.55
C TYR A 22 -8.76 -0.14 15.51
N PHE A 23 -9.85 0.56 15.83
CA PHE A 23 -10.96 0.74 14.89
C PHE A 23 -10.58 1.56 13.66
N VAL A 24 -9.77 2.62 13.85
CA VAL A 24 -9.20 3.39 12.74
C VAL A 24 -8.33 2.49 11.85
N GLY A 25 -7.50 1.62 12.43
CA GLY A 25 -6.70 0.63 11.68
C GLY A 25 -7.57 -0.36 10.87
N LEU A 26 -8.70 -0.80 11.43
CA LEU A 26 -9.64 -1.67 10.71
C LEU A 26 -10.36 -0.96 9.56
N LEU A 27 -10.69 0.31 9.72
CA LEU A 27 -11.32 1.12 8.66
C LEU A 27 -10.36 1.42 7.52
N ILE A 28 -9.06 1.54 7.81
CA ILE A 28 -7.98 1.73 6.83
C ILE A 28 -7.53 0.37 6.26
N ARG A 29 -8.48 -0.51 5.94
CA ARG A 29 -8.18 -1.84 5.43
C ARG A 29 -7.38 -1.75 4.12
N GLN A 30 -6.15 -2.23 4.18
CA GLN A 30 -5.19 -2.22 3.08
C GLN A 30 -5.62 -3.20 1.98
N LYS A 31 -6.36 -2.74 0.98
CA LYS A 31 -6.55 -3.48 -0.27
C LYS A 31 -5.60 -2.94 -1.32
N THR A 32 -4.65 -3.72 -1.81
CA THR A 32 -3.81 -3.28 -2.93
C THR A 32 -4.63 -3.28 -4.21
N ILE A 33 -4.73 -2.13 -4.87
CA ILE A 33 -5.33 -1.99 -6.20
C ILE A 33 -4.20 -2.10 -7.22
N TYR A 34 -4.44 -2.86 -8.29
CA TYR A 34 -3.50 -3.05 -9.38
C TYR A 34 -4.11 -2.49 -10.66
N ASN A 35 -3.45 -1.52 -11.27
CA ASN A 35 -3.76 -0.98 -12.59
C ASN A 35 -2.77 -1.53 -13.60
N TYR A 36 -3.26 -2.26 -14.60
CA TYR A 36 -2.45 -2.85 -15.66
C TYR A 36 -2.59 -2.01 -16.92
N THR A 37 -1.49 -1.47 -17.43
CA THR A 37 -1.43 -0.81 -18.74
C THR A 37 -0.56 -1.64 -19.67
N LEU A 38 -1.13 -2.05 -20.81
CA LEU A 38 -0.46 -2.85 -21.81
C LEU A 38 -0.01 -1.95 -22.96
N LYS A 39 1.25 -2.07 -23.37
CA LYS A 39 1.83 -1.35 -24.50
C LYS A 39 2.46 -2.36 -25.47
N THR A 40 2.78 -1.89 -26.67
CA THR A 40 3.40 -2.71 -27.73
C THR A 40 4.83 -3.13 -27.41
N ASP A 41 5.51 -2.42 -26.50
CA ASP A 41 6.89 -2.66 -26.06
C ASP A 41 6.98 -3.43 -24.73
N GLY A 42 5.98 -3.32 -23.86
CA GLY A 42 5.90 -4.01 -22.57
C GLY A 42 4.58 -3.79 -21.84
N ALA A 43 4.48 -4.24 -20.59
CA ALA A 43 3.38 -3.94 -19.68
C ALA A 43 3.88 -3.16 -18.46
N THR A 44 3.04 -2.26 -17.95
CA THR A 44 3.27 -1.55 -16.70
C THR A 44 2.16 -1.86 -15.72
N VAL A 45 2.53 -2.19 -14.48
CA VAL A 45 1.62 -2.29 -13.34
C VAL A 45 1.89 -1.15 -12.40
N GLU A 46 0.82 -0.44 -12.09
CA GLU A 46 0.79 0.50 -11.00
C GLU A 46 0.03 -0.16 -9.88
N TYR A 47 0.66 -0.34 -8.72
CA TYR A 47 0.00 -0.84 -7.54
C TYR A 47 0.08 0.18 -6.43
N TYR A 48 -1.07 0.41 -5.80
CA TYR A 48 -1.17 1.32 -4.66
C TYR A 48 -2.07 0.71 -3.62
N LEU A 49 -1.82 1.06 -2.36
CA LEU A 49 -2.67 0.65 -1.27
C LEU A 49 -3.94 1.48 -1.31
N HIS A 50 -5.10 0.85 -1.33
CA HIS A 50 -6.36 1.56 -1.26
C HIS A 50 -6.51 2.15 0.14
N TYR A 51 -6.46 3.48 0.20
CA TYR A 51 -6.92 4.25 1.33
C TYR A 51 -8.27 4.85 0.98
N PRO A 52 -9.22 4.92 1.93
CA PRO A 52 -10.47 5.61 1.69
C PRO A 52 -10.21 7.10 1.45
N ASP A 53 -11.06 7.75 0.66
CA ASP A 53 -10.84 9.14 0.21
C ASP A 53 -10.67 10.15 1.36
N PHE A 54 -11.25 9.86 2.53
CA PHE A 54 -11.12 10.70 3.72
C PHE A 54 -9.79 10.53 4.47
N ALA A 55 -9.00 9.48 4.19
CA ALA A 55 -7.81 9.14 4.97
C ALA A 55 -6.74 10.24 4.92
N SER A 56 -6.50 10.83 3.73
CA SER A 56 -5.55 11.94 3.60
C SER A 56 -5.98 13.15 4.43
N SER A 57 -7.25 13.55 4.35
CA SER A 57 -7.79 14.65 5.16
C SER A 57 -7.77 14.35 6.66
N PHE A 58 -8.03 13.11 7.06
CA PHE A 58 -7.97 12.68 8.45
C PHE A 58 -6.54 12.78 9.03
N PHE A 59 -5.54 12.26 8.30
CA PHE A 59 -4.13 12.34 8.69
C PHE A 59 -3.64 13.79 8.77
N LYS A 60 -3.98 14.62 7.79
CA LYS A 60 -3.68 16.06 7.81
C LYS A 60 -4.35 16.75 9.01
N GLY A 61 -5.60 16.41 9.30
CA GLY A 61 -6.34 16.94 10.46
C GLY A 61 -5.67 16.61 11.79
N ILE A 62 -5.24 15.35 11.99
CA ILE A 62 -4.48 14.94 13.19
C ILE A 62 -3.18 15.75 13.30
N ALA A 63 -2.44 15.90 12.20
CA ALA A 63 -1.18 16.65 12.22
C ALA A 63 -1.39 18.12 12.63
N ILE A 64 -2.41 18.78 12.08
CA ILE A 64 -2.78 20.16 12.46
C ILE A 64 -3.14 20.23 13.95
N PHE A 65 -3.97 19.31 14.42
CA PHE A 65 -4.38 19.26 15.83
C PHE A 65 -3.17 19.13 16.77
N VAL A 66 -2.25 18.20 16.49
CA VAL A 66 -1.03 18.01 17.29
C VAL A 66 -0.16 19.27 17.31
N MET A 67 0.01 19.94 16.17
CA MET A 67 0.77 21.20 16.12
C MET A 67 0.09 22.33 16.91
N LEU A 68 -1.25 22.42 16.88
CA LEU A 68 -1.99 23.40 17.69
C LEU A 68 -1.81 23.12 19.19
N VAL A 69 -1.85 21.86 19.62
CA VAL A 69 -1.60 21.48 21.02
C VAL A 69 -0.20 21.91 21.45
N PHE A 70 0.83 21.64 20.63
CA PHE A 70 2.19 22.08 20.94
C PHE A 70 2.33 23.60 20.94
N GLY A 71 1.71 24.30 19.99
CA GLY A 71 1.68 25.76 19.99
C GLY A 71 1.03 26.33 21.25
N PHE A 72 -0.06 25.73 21.70
CA PHE A 72 -0.74 26.12 22.95
C PHE A 72 0.14 25.89 24.18
N VAL A 73 0.81 24.73 24.28
CA VAL A 73 1.75 24.44 25.37
C VAL A 73 2.93 25.41 25.36
N ALA A 74 3.46 25.75 24.18
CA ALA A 74 4.55 26.72 24.04
C ALA A 74 4.15 28.12 24.56
N ILE A 75 2.91 28.56 24.27
CA ILE A 75 2.38 29.84 24.76
C ILE A 75 2.24 29.82 26.29
N LEU A 76 1.68 28.74 26.85
CA LEU A 76 1.48 28.63 28.31
C LEU A 76 2.81 28.55 29.08
N THR A 77 3.81 27.87 28.52
CA THR A 77 5.11 27.70 29.17
C THR A 77 6.11 28.80 28.84
N GLY A 78 5.84 29.62 27.82
CA GLY A 78 6.75 30.65 27.32
C GLY A 78 8.05 30.10 26.71
N SER A 79 8.10 28.80 26.39
CA SER A 79 9.32 28.13 25.97
C SER A 79 9.05 27.03 24.94
N LEU A 80 10.01 26.86 24.02
CA LEU A 80 10.04 25.74 23.07
C LEU A 80 10.91 24.57 23.54
N LEU A 81 11.53 24.67 24.73
CA LEU A 81 12.42 23.62 25.24
C LEU A 81 11.69 22.30 25.51
N PHE A 82 10.38 22.34 25.77
CA PHE A 82 9.56 21.13 25.91
C PHE A 82 9.51 20.31 24.60
N LEU A 83 9.83 20.93 23.46
CA LEU A 83 9.85 20.28 22.16
C LEU A 83 11.06 19.34 22.02
N ILE A 84 12.00 19.29 22.97
CA ILE A 84 13.15 18.38 22.91
C ILE A 84 12.73 16.95 23.27
N GLY A 85 13.31 15.96 22.59
CA GLY A 85 13.10 14.54 22.89
C GLY A 85 11.82 13.97 22.25
N PRO A 86 10.95 13.26 23.00
CA PRO A 86 9.75 12.63 22.43
C PRO A 86 8.82 13.59 21.68
N VAL A 87 8.73 14.83 22.15
CA VAL A 87 7.90 15.87 21.53
C VAL A 87 8.45 16.29 20.16
N ALA A 88 9.79 16.38 20.00
CA ALA A 88 10.43 16.64 18.70
C ALA A 88 10.05 15.56 17.69
N MET A 89 10.11 14.30 18.11
CA MET A 89 9.77 13.16 17.25
C MET A 89 8.29 13.22 16.81
N ALA A 90 7.39 13.56 17.73
CA ALA A 90 5.97 13.76 17.41
C ALA A 90 5.75 14.92 16.43
N PHE A 91 6.47 16.02 16.58
CA PHE A 91 6.38 17.17 15.66
C PHE A 91 6.89 16.84 14.25
N ILE A 92 8.02 16.14 14.14
CA ILE A 92 8.55 15.66 12.84
C ILE A 92 7.56 14.67 12.20
N ALA A 93 6.97 13.77 12.98
CA ALA A 93 5.96 12.85 12.50
C ALA A 93 4.71 13.59 11.99
N ALA A 94 4.26 14.65 12.69
CA ALA A 94 3.15 15.48 12.24
C ALA A 94 3.45 16.18 10.89
N ILE A 95 4.65 16.72 10.71
CA ILE A 95 5.06 17.31 9.41
C ILE A 95 5.06 16.25 8.30
N LYS A 96 5.58 15.04 8.56
CA LYS A 96 5.51 13.94 7.59
C LYS A 96 4.06 13.54 7.28
N LEU A 97 3.20 13.56 8.28
CA LEU A 97 1.79 13.21 8.16
C LEU A 97 0.99 14.27 7.38
N LEU A 98 1.36 15.55 7.49
CA LEU A 98 0.80 16.62 6.67
C LEU A 98 1.08 16.44 5.18
N ASN A 99 2.32 16.05 4.85
CA ASN A 99 2.76 15.81 3.48
C ASN A 99 2.47 14.38 3.02
N TRP A 100 1.65 13.64 3.78
CA TRP A 100 1.35 12.26 3.43
C TRP A 100 0.49 12.21 2.16
N GLU A 101 1.04 11.52 1.17
CA GLU A 101 0.36 11.08 -0.05
C GLU A 101 0.47 9.56 -0.14
N ASN A 102 -0.48 8.94 -0.83
CA ASN A 102 -0.48 7.50 -1.00
C ASN A 102 0.63 7.11 -1.99
N PRO A 103 1.65 6.32 -1.59
CA PRO A 103 2.71 5.92 -2.50
C PRO A 103 2.14 5.01 -3.58
N VAL A 104 2.27 5.43 -4.85
CA VAL A 104 1.98 4.59 -6.01
C VAL A 104 3.29 3.94 -6.46
N HIS A 105 3.30 2.62 -6.48
CA HIS A 105 4.45 1.86 -6.96
C HIS A 105 4.26 1.51 -8.43
N HIS A 106 5.25 1.86 -9.24
CA HIS A 106 5.25 1.55 -10.67
C HIS A 106 6.24 0.41 -10.94
N ARG A 107 5.77 -0.65 -11.60
CA ARG A 107 6.58 -1.77 -12.06
C ARG A 107 6.41 -1.93 -13.55
N GLN A 108 7.49 -1.87 -14.31
CA GLN A 108 7.50 -2.13 -15.75
C GLN A 108 8.04 -3.54 -16.01
N THR A 109 7.48 -4.24 -16.99
CA THR A 109 8.04 -5.50 -17.47
C THR A 109 9.29 -5.26 -18.30
N ALA A 110 10.10 -6.30 -18.45
CA ALA A 110 11.05 -6.35 -19.54
C ALA A 110 10.33 -6.23 -20.91
N PRO A 111 11.04 -5.92 -21.98
CA PRO A 111 10.52 -6.03 -23.34
C PRO A 111 9.95 -7.43 -23.63
N TRP A 112 8.87 -7.50 -24.42
CA TRP A 112 8.19 -8.76 -24.74
C TRP A 112 9.12 -9.84 -25.32
N GLN A 113 10.12 -9.42 -26.10
CA GLN A 113 11.09 -10.29 -26.77
C GLN A 113 11.98 -11.10 -25.81
N LEU A 114 12.12 -10.66 -24.57
CA LEU A 114 12.96 -11.31 -23.56
C LEU A 114 12.20 -12.35 -22.72
N HIS A 115 10.92 -12.56 -22.99
CA HIS A 115 10.12 -13.53 -22.25
C HIS A 115 10.15 -14.89 -22.94
N GLU A 116 10.41 -15.95 -22.18
CA GLU A 116 10.50 -17.32 -22.70
C GLU A 116 9.40 -18.24 -22.18
N PHE A 117 8.81 -17.94 -21.02
CA PHE A 117 7.78 -18.78 -20.41
C PHE A 117 6.56 -17.98 -19.96
N VAL A 118 5.38 -18.58 -20.15
CA VAL A 118 4.12 -18.06 -19.63
C VAL A 118 3.47 -19.12 -18.76
N THR A 119 3.30 -18.83 -17.46
CA THR A 119 2.56 -19.70 -16.55
C THR A 119 1.11 -19.23 -16.43
N VAL A 120 0.16 -20.12 -16.69
CA VAL A 120 -1.28 -19.83 -16.60
C VAL A 120 -1.90 -20.60 -15.44
N ASP A 121 -2.53 -19.87 -14.52
CA ASP A 121 -3.29 -20.42 -13.40
C ASP A 121 -4.77 -20.05 -13.55
N TYR A 122 -5.55 -20.97 -14.14
CA TYR A 122 -7.00 -20.80 -14.30
C TYR A 122 -7.76 -20.82 -12.96
N LYS A 123 -7.20 -21.43 -11.90
CA LYS A 123 -7.87 -21.53 -10.60
C LYS A 123 -7.85 -20.19 -9.86
N ARG A 124 -6.76 -19.44 -9.99
CA ARG A 124 -6.59 -18.10 -9.39
C ARG A 124 -6.81 -16.95 -10.39
N LEU A 125 -7.13 -17.26 -11.65
CA LEU A 125 -7.26 -16.31 -12.75
C LEU A 125 -6.01 -15.42 -12.87
N MET A 126 -4.84 -16.05 -12.95
CA MET A 126 -3.54 -15.38 -12.98
C MET A 126 -2.72 -15.85 -14.17
N VAL A 127 -2.03 -14.92 -14.81
CA VAL A 127 -1.04 -15.19 -15.87
C VAL A 127 0.28 -14.57 -15.46
N ILE A 128 1.36 -15.34 -15.50
CA ILE A 128 2.70 -14.90 -15.12
C ILE A 128 3.60 -15.02 -16.34
N ILE A 129 4.31 -13.95 -16.67
CA ILE A 129 5.25 -13.91 -17.78
C ILE A 129 6.66 -13.87 -17.18
N HIS A 130 7.51 -14.78 -17.63
CA HIS A 130 8.87 -14.98 -17.13
C HIS A 130 9.88 -14.67 -18.22
N CYS A 131 11.04 -14.14 -17.84
CA CYS A 131 12.18 -13.97 -18.75
C CYS A 131 12.98 -15.27 -18.82
N ASP A 132 14.08 -15.35 -18.06
CA ASP A 132 14.98 -16.50 -18.10
C ASP A 132 14.69 -17.55 -17.00
N ASP A 133 14.04 -17.16 -15.90
CA ASP A 133 13.77 -18.03 -14.76
C ASP A 133 12.28 -18.03 -14.37
N ILE A 134 11.73 -19.23 -14.14
CA ILE A 134 10.36 -19.48 -13.68
C ILE A 134 10.11 -18.85 -12.29
N THR A 135 11.16 -18.56 -11.52
CA THR A 135 11.02 -17.90 -10.20
C THR A 135 10.95 -16.37 -10.27
N THR A 136 11.22 -15.76 -11.42
CA THR A 136 11.15 -14.30 -11.62
C THR A 136 10.18 -13.97 -12.74
N GLY A 137 9.30 -12.99 -12.53
CA GLY A 137 8.27 -12.70 -13.52
C GLY A 137 7.32 -11.59 -13.15
N PHE A 138 6.45 -11.32 -14.11
CA PHE A 138 5.38 -10.36 -13.99
C PHE A 138 4.04 -11.07 -13.96
N ALA A 139 3.38 -11.01 -12.79
CA ALA A 139 2.07 -11.61 -12.59
C ALA A 139 0.96 -10.60 -12.87
N ALA A 140 0.04 -10.99 -13.75
CA ALA A 140 -1.23 -10.32 -14.00
C ALA A 140 -2.38 -11.13 -13.39
N ARG A 141 -3.20 -10.48 -12.56
CA ARG A 141 -4.39 -11.07 -11.94
C ARG A 141 -5.64 -10.53 -12.62
N PHE A 142 -6.60 -11.40 -12.91
CA PHE A 142 -7.80 -11.05 -13.66
C PHE A 142 -9.06 -11.24 -12.80
N PRO A 143 -10.05 -10.34 -12.91
CA PRO A 143 -11.31 -10.49 -12.19
C PRO A 143 -12.26 -11.49 -12.86
N SER A 144 -12.05 -11.83 -14.14
CA SER A 144 -12.88 -12.77 -14.88
C SER A 144 -12.08 -13.61 -15.87
N LYS A 145 -12.58 -14.82 -16.14
CA LYS A 145 -12.01 -15.73 -17.14
C LYS A 145 -12.01 -15.12 -18.55
N ALA A 146 -13.08 -14.42 -18.94
CA ALA A 146 -13.17 -13.78 -20.25
C ALA A 146 -12.08 -12.72 -20.50
N LEU A 147 -11.69 -11.96 -19.46
CA LEU A 147 -10.58 -11.01 -19.58
C LEU A 147 -9.22 -11.71 -19.65
N MET A 148 -9.05 -12.80 -18.90
CA MET A 148 -7.85 -13.61 -18.95
C MET A 148 -7.68 -14.25 -20.33
N ASP A 149 -8.74 -14.79 -20.93
CA ASP A 149 -8.69 -15.40 -22.27
C ASP A 149 -8.34 -14.36 -23.35
N LYS A 150 -8.90 -13.14 -23.24
CA LYS A 150 -8.50 -12.01 -24.11
C LYS A 150 -7.04 -11.63 -23.94
N TYR A 151 -6.54 -11.62 -22.70
CA TYR A 151 -5.14 -11.35 -22.42
C TYR A 151 -4.21 -12.43 -22.97
N LEU A 152 -4.58 -13.72 -22.85
CA LEU A 152 -3.83 -14.82 -23.42
C LEU A 152 -3.81 -14.76 -24.95
N ALA A 153 -4.92 -14.38 -25.59
CA ALA A 153 -4.96 -14.15 -27.03
C ALA A 153 -3.99 -13.02 -27.46
N PHE A 154 -3.96 -11.91 -26.71
CA PHE A 154 -3.01 -10.82 -26.94
C PHE A 154 -1.55 -11.27 -26.75
N LEU A 155 -1.26 -12.03 -25.69
CA LEU A 155 0.09 -12.54 -25.45
C LEU A 155 0.58 -13.45 -26.57
N ARG A 156 -0.30 -14.25 -27.17
CA ARG A 156 0.04 -15.10 -28.33
C ARG A 156 0.39 -14.30 -29.58
N GLU A 157 -0.09 -13.07 -29.71
CA GLU A 157 0.22 -12.19 -30.85
C GLU A 157 1.55 -11.44 -30.64
N VAL A 158 1.84 -11.04 -29.40
CA VAL A 158 2.95 -10.13 -29.08
C VAL A 158 4.22 -10.86 -28.63
N LEU A 159 4.10 -12.06 -28.05
CA LEU A 159 5.24 -12.84 -27.59
C LEU A 159 5.94 -13.59 -28.74
N PRO A 160 7.25 -13.87 -28.61
CA PRO A 160 7.97 -14.71 -29.56
C PRO A 160 7.32 -16.10 -29.72
N ALA A 161 7.34 -16.66 -30.94
CA ALA A 161 6.78 -17.98 -31.23
C ALA A 161 7.44 -19.14 -30.46
N LYS A 162 8.64 -18.90 -29.88
CA LYS A 162 9.39 -19.85 -29.04
C LYS A 162 8.87 -19.97 -27.61
N VAL A 163 7.90 -19.16 -27.21
CA VAL A 163 7.43 -19.11 -25.82
C VAL A 163 6.61 -20.34 -25.46
N GLU A 164 6.96 -20.97 -24.33
CA GLU A 164 6.21 -22.11 -23.79
C GLU A 164 5.10 -21.64 -22.83
N TYR A 165 3.90 -22.18 -23.03
CA TYR A 165 2.75 -21.94 -22.16
C TYR A 165 2.57 -23.12 -21.21
N ILE A 166 2.76 -22.88 -19.92
CA ILE A 166 2.69 -23.89 -18.86
C ILE A 166 1.42 -23.65 -18.05
N GLU A 167 0.52 -24.63 -18.02
CA GLU A 167 -0.66 -24.60 -17.17
C GLU A 167 -0.32 -25.21 -15.81
N LYS A 168 -0.21 -24.36 -14.78
CA LYS A 168 0.15 -24.82 -13.42
C LYS A 168 -0.47 -23.92 -12.36
N ALA A 169 -1.01 -24.53 -11.31
CA ALA A 169 -1.42 -23.79 -10.13
C ALA A 169 -0.20 -23.19 -9.42
N THR A 170 -0.21 -21.89 -9.18
CA THR A 170 0.96 -21.18 -8.62
C THR A 170 0.71 -20.66 -7.21
N HIS A 171 1.79 -20.59 -6.42
CA HIS A 171 1.83 -19.90 -5.13
C HIS A 171 2.55 -18.54 -5.27
N TRP A 172 2.33 -17.86 -6.40
CA TRP A 172 3.06 -16.63 -6.69
C TRP A 172 2.62 -15.47 -5.80
N TYR A 173 3.60 -14.85 -5.14
CA TYR A 173 3.44 -13.61 -4.38
C TYR A 173 4.06 -12.47 -5.19
N GLN A 174 3.26 -11.44 -5.50
CA GLN A 174 3.80 -10.18 -6.00
C GLN A 174 4.48 -9.50 -4.80
N GLY A 175 5.81 -9.46 -4.82
CA GLY A 175 6.62 -8.67 -3.87
C GLY A 175 6.48 -7.18 -4.11
#